data_AF-A0A4R2DGW2-F1
#
_entry.id   AF-A0A4R2DGW2-F1
#
_cell.length_a   1.000
_cell.length_b   1.000
_cell.length_c   1.000
_cell.angle_alpha   90.00
_cell.angle_beta   90.00
_cell.angle_gamma   90.00
#
_symmetry.space_group_name_H-M   'P 1'
#
loop_
_entity.id
_entity.type
_entity.pdbx_description
1 polymer ?
#
loop_
_entity_poly.entity_id
_entity_poly.type
_entity_poly.pdbx_seq_one_letter_code
_entity_poly.pdbx_strand_id
1 'polypeptide(L)'
;MSLYTVSYRGQDQWLAYEDTEAARIYAYVPNLHRFVFHNQLGQDFYWDNELDWTPVTAAAGHAIVDAGLVGKLDGSRHGDLLAELTAESDCRGVEEVFGAQPLPVRTPTPQEFAAAKVNAVAHAAPGQWVTYRTFTHDKRQLARVAARDLRTGKIAAVRKSGLHIDSRVTPTADGRLIVEITRTA
;
A
#
# COMPACT_ATOMS: atom_id res chain seq x y z
N MET A 1 14.43 -2.04 -2.02
CA MET A 1 13.87 -1.37 -3.21
C MET A 1 13.53 -2.43 -4.23
N SER A 2 12.26 -2.47 -4.66
CA SER A 2 11.73 -3.51 -5.54
C SER A 2 10.76 -2.88 -6.53
N LEU A 3 10.76 -3.34 -7.79
CA LEU A 3 9.82 -2.91 -8.82
C LEU A 3 8.86 -4.04 -9.17
N TYR A 4 7.61 -3.70 -9.46
CA TYR A 4 6.57 -4.66 -9.78
C TYR A 4 5.69 -4.15 -10.93
N THR A 5 5.27 -5.05 -11.81
CA THR A 5 4.01 -4.84 -12.52
C THR A 5 2.87 -5.32 -11.62
N VAL A 6 1.83 -4.49 -11.52
CA VAL A 6 0.63 -4.79 -10.74
C VAL A 6 -0.52 -5.00 -11.70
N SER A 7 -1.16 -6.16 -11.59
CA SER A 7 -2.27 -6.54 -12.46
C SER A 7 -3.49 -6.97 -11.66
N TYR A 8 -4.66 -6.76 -12.27
CA TYR A 8 -5.92 -7.31 -11.78
C TYR A 8 -6.47 -8.25 -12.85
N ARG A 9 -6.64 -9.53 -12.51
CA ARG A 9 -7.13 -10.56 -13.44
C ARG A 9 -6.28 -10.65 -14.73
N GLY A 10 -4.96 -10.51 -14.61
CA GLY A 10 -4.02 -10.60 -15.72
C GLY A 10 -3.98 -9.38 -16.66
N GLN A 11 -4.64 -8.27 -16.32
CA GLN A 11 -4.45 -6.99 -16.99
C GLN A 11 -3.49 -6.13 -16.17
N ASP A 12 -2.31 -5.85 -16.72
CA ASP A 12 -1.35 -4.93 -16.12
C ASP A 12 -1.94 -3.53 -16.05
N GLN A 13 -2.00 -2.98 -14.84
CA GLN A 13 -2.59 -1.67 -14.58
C GLN A 13 -1.54 -0.66 -14.13
N TRP A 14 -0.51 -1.11 -13.40
CA TRP A 14 0.47 -0.21 -12.81
C TRP A 14 1.88 -0.76 -12.90
N LEU A 15 2.84 0.15 -13.03
CA LEU A 15 4.22 -0.10 -12.64
C LEU A 15 4.41 0.50 -11.24
N ALA A 16 4.71 -0.34 -10.26
CA ALA A 16 4.85 0.04 -8.87
C ALA A 16 6.30 -0.09 -8.38
N TYR A 17 6.67 0.81 -7.48
CA TYR A 17 7.96 0.86 -6.80
C TYR A 17 7.73 0.74 -5.29
N GLU A 18 8.41 -0.22 -4.67
CA GLU A 18 8.47 -0.38 -3.22
C GLU A 18 9.72 0.29 -2.66
N ASP A 19 9.49 1.35 -1.88
CA ASP A 19 10.47 1.86 -0.93
C ASP A 19 10.43 0.99 0.32
N THR A 20 11.39 0.08 0.42
CA THR A 20 11.49 -0.89 1.53
C THR A 20 11.85 -0.25 2.86
N GLU A 21 12.49 0.92 2.85
CA GLU A 21 12.88 1.60 4.09
C GLU A 21 11.68 2.34 4.69
N ALA A 22 10.92 3.04 3.84
CA ALA A 22 9.69 3.71 4.26
C ALA A 22 8.48 2.77 4.33
N ALA A 23 8.60 1.55 3.78
CA ALA A 23 7.48 0.62 3.57
C ALA A 23 6.31 1.29 2.83
N ARG A 24 6.64 1.98 1.73
CA ARG A 24 5.69 2.72 0.89
C ARG A 24 5.69 2.16 -0.52
N ILE A 25 4.51 2.17 -1.12
CA ILE A 25 4.35 1.88 -2.54
C ILE A 25 4.10 3.16 -3.30
N TYR A 26 4.83 3.33 -4.40
CA TYR A 26 4.65 4.39 -5.36
C TYR A 26 4.18 3.79 -6.69
N ALA A 27 3.26 4.44 -7.37
CA ALA A 27 2.83 4.06 -8.71
C ALA A 27 3.42 5.02 -9.74
N TYR A 28 3.92 4.49 -10.85
CA TYR A 28 4.26 5.32 -12.00
C TYR A 28 2.99 5.90 -12.62
N VAL A 29 2.91 7.23 -12.71
CA VAL A 29 1.78 7.95 -13.30
C VAL A 29 2.22 8.57 -14.62
N PRO A 30 1.86 8.00 -15.79
CA PRO A 30 2.33 8.49 -17.08
C PRO A 30 1.90 9.94 -17.38
N ASN A 31 0.77 10.40 -16.82
CA ASN A 31 0.31 11.79 -16.95
C ASN A 31 1.26 12.80 -16.29
N LEU A 32 1.98 12.39 -15.22
CA LEU A 32 2.86 13.23 -14.42
C LEU A 32 4.35 12.92 -14.64
N HIS A 33 4.64 11.83 -15.34
CA HIS A 33 5.99 11.32 -15.63
C HIS A 33 6.86 11.15 -14.37
N ARG A 34 6.25 10.64 -13.30
CA ARG A 34 6.91 10.38 -12.01
C ARG A 34 6.22 9.25 -11.25
N PHE A 35 6.92 8.71 -10.27
CA PHE A 35 6.33 7.79 -9.30
C PHE A 35 5.69 8.60 -8.17
N VAL A 36 4.44 8.32 -7.84
CA VAL A 36 3.67 9.03 -6.80
C VAL A 36 3.25 8.04 -5.73
N PHE A 37 3.36 8.43 -4.45
CA PHE A 37 2.89 7.60 -3.35
C PHE A 37 1.43 7.18 -3.58
N HIS A 38 1.17 5.89 -3.48
CA HIS A 38 -0.13 5.33 -3.83
C HIS A 38 -0.68 4.50 -2.68
N ASN A 39 -1.40 5.15 -1.77
CA ASN A 39 -1.89 4.53 -0.53
C ASN A 39 -2.70 3.25 -0.78
N GLN A 40 -3.59 3.21 -1.78
CA GLN A 40 -4.41 2.02 -2.07
C GLN A 40 -3.57 0.82 -2.53
N LEU A 41 -2.53 1.03 -3.33
CA LEU A 41 -1.61 -0.02 -3.76
C LEU A 41 -0.73 -0.48 -2.60
N GLY A 42 -0.32 0.43 -1.72
CA GLY A 42 0.32 0.08 -0.45
C GLY A 42 -0.58 -0.78 0.42
N GLN A 43 -1.87 -0.44 0.50
CA GLN A 43 -2.87 -1.22 1.22
C GLN A 43 -2.96 -2.64 0.66
N ASP A 44 -3.08 -2.78 -0.66
CA ASP A 44 -3.11 -4.10 -1.26
C ASP A 44 -1.82 -4.89 -0.99
N PHE A 45 -0.65 -4.30 -1.26
CA PHE A 45 0.63 -4.99 -1.11
C PHE A 45 0.91 -5.49 0.31
N TYR A 46 0.65 -4.68 1.34
CA TYR A 46 0.97 -5.03 2.73
C TYR A 46 -0.20 -5.63 3.53
N TRP A 47 -1.42 -5.63 2.99
CA TRP A 47 -2.62 -6.08 3.72
C TRP A 47 -3.51 -7.05 2.97
N ASP A 48 -4.09 -6.61 1.86
CA ASP A 48 -5.22 -7.31 1.24
C ASP A 48 -4.74 -8.40 0.27
N ASN A 49 -3.60 -8.18 -0.40
CA ASN A 49 -2.94 -9.08 -1.34
C ASN A 49 -3.94 -9.68 -2.36
N GLU A 50 -4.80 -8.81 -2.89
CA GLU A 50 -5.82 -9.12 -3.88
C GLU A 50 -5.31 -8.94 -5.31
N LEU A 51 -4.33 -8.07 -5.54
CA LEU A 51 -3.70 -7.87 -6.85
C LEU A 51 -2.55 -8.85 -7.07
N ASP A 52 -2.23 -9.07 -8.33
CA ASP A 52 -1.07 -9.86 -8.74
C ASP A 52 0.14 -8.94 -8.89
N TRP A 53 1.15 -9.15 -8.06
CA TRP A 53 2.40 -8.38 -8.03
C TRP A 53 3.54 -9.18 -8.63
N THR A 54 3.92 -8.84 -9.87
CA THR A 54 5.00 -9.53 -10.58
C THR A 54 6.27 -8.69 -10.50
N PRO A 55 7.35 -9.17 -9.87
CA PRO A 55 8.61 -8.44 -9.81
C PRO A 55 9.18 -8.18 -11.20
N VAL A 56 9.71 -6.98 -11.42
CA VAL A 56 10.43 -6.61 -12.65
C VAL A 56 11.78 -5.98 -12.33
N THR A 57 12.72 -6.12 -13.25
CA THR A 57 14.03 -5.46 -13.13
C THR A 57 13.92 -3.97 -13.45
N ALA A 58 14.89 -3.16 -13.01
CA ALA A 58 14.96 -1.75 -13.40
C ALA A 58 14.99 -1.58 -14.93
N ALA A 59 15.74 -2.42 -15.65
CA ALA A 59 15.78 -2.39 -17.10
C ALA A 59 14.42 -2.71 -17.75
N ALA A 60 13.69 -3.70 -17.24
CA ALA A 60 12.36 -4.04 -17.73
C ALA A 60 11.33 -2.93 -17.39
N GLY A 61 11.40 -2.37 -16.18
CA GLY A 61 10.58 -1.22 -15.77
C GLY A 61 10.83 0.01 -16.65
N HIS A 62 12.09 0.31 -16.97
CA HIS A 62 12.45 1.40 -17.86
C HIS A 62 11.88 1.18 -19.28
N ALA A 63 12.02 -0.04 -19.81
CA ALA A 63 11.44 -0.39 -21.10
C ALA A 63 9.90 -0.26 -21.12
N ILE A 64 9.22 -0.60 -20.03
CA ILE A 64 7.77 -0.41 -19.87
C ILE A 64 7.37 1.07 -19.94
N VAL A 65 8.15 1.94 -19.26
CA VAL A 65 7.93 3.39 -19.27
C VAL A 65 8.17 3.97 -20.66
N ASP A 66 9.31 3.65 -21.29
CA ASP A 66 9.70 4.17 -22.60
C ASP A 66 8.73 3.74 -23.70
N ALA A 67 8.29 2.48 -23.66
CA ALA A 67 7.34 1.94 -24.61
C ALA A 67 5.89 2.42 -24.36
N GLY A 68 5.65 3.18 -23.28
CA GLY A 68 4.33 3.70 -22.94
C GLY A 68 3.30 2.60 -22.65
N LEU A 69 3.74 1.45 -22.12
CA LEU A 69 2.88 0.30 -21.87
C LEU A 69 1.97 0.49 -20.65
N VAL A 70 2.33 1.41 -19.75
CA VAL A 70 1.42 1.86 -18.68
C VAL A 70 0.47 2.90 -19.27
N GLY A 71 -0.83 2.58 -19.25
CA GLY A 71 -1.86 3.47 -19.76
C GLY A 71 -1.96 4.79 -18.99
N LYS A 72 -2.22 5.90 -19.69
CA LYS A 72 -2.55 7.18 -19.07
C LYS A 72 -3.91 7.09 -18.37
N LEU A 73 -4.04 7.76 -17.23
CA LEU A 73 -5.34 7.98 -16.61
C LEU A 73 -6.14 8.93 -17.48
N ASP A 74 -7.28 8.45 -17.97
CA ASP A 74 -8.28 9.27 -18.67
C ASP A 74 -8.90 10.24 -17.66
N GLY A 75 -8.58 11.53 -17.78
CA GLY A 75 -9.06 12.57 -16.86
C GLY A 75 -10.57 12.78 -16.86
N SER A 76 -11.29 12.31 -17.89
CA SER A 76 -12.77 12.34 -17.90
C SER A 76 -13.39 11.27 -17.02
N ARG A 77 -12.73 10.11 -16.89
CA ARG A 77 -13.20 8.95 -16.11
C ARG A 77 -12.56 8.87 -14.72
N HIS A 78 -11.33 9.34 -14.60
CA HIS A 78 -10.49 9.21 -13.41
C HIS A 78 -10.02 10.58 -12.90
N GLY A 79 -10.80 11.63 -13.13
CA GLY A 79 -10.45 13.01 -12.77
C GLY A 79 -10.09 13.18 -11.30
N ASP A 80 -10.88 12.58 -10.40
CA ASP A 80 -10.64 12.66 -8.95
C ASP A 80 -9.33 11.99 -8.54
N LEU A 81 -9.06 10.77 -9.04
CA LEU A 81 -7.80 10.06 -8.77
C LEU A 81 -6.60 10.82 -9.36
N LEU A 82 -6.74 11.38 -10.56
CA LEU A 82 -5.67 12.16 -11.17
C LEU A 82 -5.41 13.46 -10.38
N ALA A 83 -6.45 14.11 -9.86
CA ALA A 83 -6.31 15.28 -8.99
C ALA A 83 -5.61 14.93 -7.67
N GLU A 84 -5.99 13.81 -7.04
CA GLU A 84 -5.33 13.27 -5.84
C GLU A 84 -3.83 13.04 -6.08
N LEU A 85 -3.48 12.30 -7.14
CA LEU A 85 -2.08 11.99 -7.50
C LEU A 85 -1.28 13.23 -7.92
N THR A 86 -1.95 14.26 -8.43
CA THR A 86 -1.31 15.54 -8.77
C THR A 86 -0.99 16.35 -7.51
N ALA A 87 -1.90 16.33 -6.53
CA ALA A 87 -1.74 17.03 -5.26
C ALA A 87 -0.76 16.33 -4.30
N GLU A 88 -0.52 15.03 -4.46
CA GLU A 88 0.45 14.29 -3.67
C GLU A 88 1.88 14.83 -3.86
N SER A 89 2.50 15.15 -2.74
CA SER A 89 3.83 15.74 -2.65
C SER A 89 4.93 14.71 -2.48
N ASP A 90 4.60 13.52 -1.96
CA ASP A 90 5.52 12.41 -1.83
C ASP A 90 5.65 11.66 -3.17
N CYS A 91 6.65 12.06 -3.94
CA CYS A 91 6.94 11.50 -5.25
C CYS A 91 8.42 11.15 -5.40
N ARG A 92 8.71 10.33 -6.41
CA ARG A 92 10.06 9.90 -6.79
C ARG A 92 10.26 10.09 -8.29
N GLY A 93 11.46 10.52 -8.66
CA GLY A 93 11.84 10.66 -10.07
C GLY A 93 11.98 9.30 -10.76
N VAL A 94 11.79 9.25 -12.07
CA VAL A 94 12.01 8.03 -12.87
C VAL A 94 13.48 7.56 -12.76
N GLU A 95 14.42 8.50 -12.90
CA GLU A 95 15.85 8.24 -12.77
C GLU A 95 16.25 7.82 -11.35
N GLU A 96 15.59 8.37 -10.33
CA GLU A 96 15.81 8.01 -8.93
C GLU A 96 15.42 6.55 -8.68
N VAL A 97 14.25 6.14 -9.20
CA VAL A 97 13.72 4.79 -9.04
C VAL A 97 14.53 3.76 -9.82
N PHE A 98 14.94 4.07 -11.06
CA PHE A 98 15.71 3.14 -11.90
C PHE A 98 17.22 3.18 -11.66
N GLY A 99 17.75 4.25 -11.09
CA GLY A 99 19.16 4.36 -10.68
C GLY A 99 19.50 3.51 -9.45
N ALA A 100 18.49 3.06 -8.70
CA ALA A 100 18.66 2.13 -7.59
C ALA A 100 18.93 0.71 -8.09
N GLN A 101 19.98 0.06 -7.59
CA GLN A 101 20.29 -1.33 -7.98
C GLN A 101 19.11 -2.26 -7.64
N PRO A 102 18.68 -3.12 -8.59
CA PRO A 102 17.59 -4.04 -8.34
C PRO A 102 18.00 -5.06 -7.27
N LEU A 103 17.22 -5.13 -6.19
CA LEU A 103 17.31 -6.25 -5.26
C LEU A 103 16.63 -7.49 -5.86
N PRO A 104 17.10 -8.70 -5.55
CA PRO A 104 16.41 -9.92 -5.94
C PRO A 104 14.99 -9.97 -5.35
N VAL A 105 14.12 -10.71 -6.05
CA VAL A 105 12.74 -11.00 -5.64
C VAL A 105 12.69 -11.32 -4.16
N ARG A 106 11.88 -10.55 -3.44
CA ARG A 106 11.74 -10.71 -2.00
C ARG A 106 10.26 -10.70 -1.65
N THR A 107 9.83 -11.76 -0.97
CA THR A 107 8.61 -11.74 -0.17
C THR A 107 8.92 -10.95 1.12
N PRO A 108 8.19 -9.87 1.44
CA PRO A 108 8.38 -9.17 2.70
C PRO A 108 8.22 -10.15 3.87
N THR A 109 9.10 -10.04 4.85
CA THR A 109 9.00 -10.86 6.07
C THR A 109 7.79 -10.43 6.91
N PRO A 110 7.26 -11.30 7.80
CA PRO A 110 6.21 -10.91 8.73
C PRO A 110 6.54 -9.66 9.56
N GLN A 111 7.82 -9.44 9.86
CA GLN A 111 8.28 -8.26 10.59
C GLN A 111 8.17 -6.99 9.75
N GLU A 112 8.44 -7.07 8.46
CA GLU A 112 8.35 -5.93 7.54
C GLU A 112 6.91 -5.57 7.25
N PHE A 113 6.02 -6.57 7.09
CA PHE A 113 4.57 -6.32 7.08
C PHE A 113 4.13 -5.60 8.35
N ALA A 114 4.59 -6.03 9.52
CA ALA A 114 4.21 -5.40 10.77
C ALA A 114 4.76 -3.97 10.91
N ALA A 115 5.99 -3.72 10.45
CA ALA A 115 6.60 -2.39 10.42
C ALA A 115 5.86 -1.45 9.44
N ALA A 116 5.52 -1.93 8.24
CA ALA A 116 4.74 -1.20 7.25
C ALA A 116 3.40 -0.73 7.82
N LYS A 117 2.69 -1.65 8.49
CA LYS A 117 1.41 -1.36 9.15
C LYS A 117 1.53 -0.29 10.22
N VAL A 118 2.57 -0.38 11.05
CA VAL A 118 2.85 0.65 12.06
C VAL A 118 3.17 1.99 11.41
N ASN A 119 3.97 1.99 10.34
CA ASN A 119 4.40 3.20 9.67
C ASN A 119 3.23 3.94 9.00
N ALA A 120 2.32 3.21 8.36
CA ALA A 120 1.09 3.77 7.80
C ALA A 120 0.20 4.43 8.87
N VAL A 121 0.09 3.81 10.05
CA VAL A 121 -0.67 4.38 11.17
C VAL A 121 0.02 5.61 11.77
N ALA A 122 1.35 5.62 11.81
CA ALA A 122 2.12 6.76 12.30
C ALA A 122 1.97 8.00 11.40
N HIS A 123 1.90 7.81 10.08
CA HIS A 123 1.75 8.88 9.11
C HIS A 123 0.30 9.32 8.87
N ALA A 124 -0.68 8.49 9.24
CA ALA A 124 -2.08 8.90 9.22
C ALA A 124 -2.33 10.04 10.23
N ALA A 125 -3.24 10.95 9.89
CA ALA A 125 -3.65 12.01 10.80
C ALA A 125 -4.26 11.40 12.08
N PRO A 126 -4.08 12.01 13.27
CA PRO A 126 -4.78 11.55 14.46
C PRO A 126 -6.30 11.49 14.24
N GLY A 127 -6.94 10.38 14.60
CA GLY A 127 -8.36 10.11 14.37
C GLY A 127 -8.71 9.60 12.96
N GLN A 128 -7.75 9.57 12.02
CA GLN A 128 -7.93 8.93 10.72
C GLN A 128 -7.87 7.40 10.89
N TRP A 129 -8.91 6.72 10.43
CA TRP A 129 -9.01 5.27 10.47
C TRP A 129 -8.31 4.66 9.25
N VAL A 130 -7.43 3.68 9.49
CA VAL A 130 -6.71 2.94 8.47
C VAL A 130 -7.03 1.46 8.61
N THR A 131 -7.19 0.76 7.49
CA THR A 131 -7.38 -0.69 7.48
C THR A 131 -6.15 -1.40 8.06
N TYR A 132 -6.35 -2.24 9.07
CA TYR A 132 -5.30 -3.09 9.65
C TYR A 132 -5.35 -4.53 9.11
N ARG A 133 -6.55 -5.06 8.88
CA ARG A 133 -6.76 -6.40 8.30
C ARG A 133 -8.22 -6.62 7.88
N THR A 134 -8.40 -7.29 6.74
CA THR A 134 -9.71 -7.72 6.26
C THR A 134 -9.98 -9.20 6.60
N PHE A 135 -11.22 -9.51 6.97
CA PHE A 135 -11.70 -10.85 7.29
C PHE A 135 -12.97 -11.18 6.50
N THR A 136 -13.16 -12.45 6.18
CA THR A 136 -14.43 -12.97 5.66
C THR A 136 -15.51 -12.93 6.76
N HIS A 137 -16.78 -12.89 6.35
CA HIS A 137 -17.93 -12.73 7.25
C HIS A 137 -17.97 -13.77 8.39
N ASP A 138 -17.64 -15.02 8.09
CA ASP A 138 -17.59 -16.15 9.01
C ASP A 138 -16.50 -16.02 10.10
N LYS A 139 -15.50 -15.16 9.88
CA LYS A 139 -14.38 -14.94 10.79
C LYS A 139 -14.60 -13.77 11.77
N ARG A 140 -15.86 -13.45 12.07
CA ARG A 140 -16.24 -12.34 12.98
C ARG A 140 -15.54 -12.40 14.34
N GLN A 141 -15.43 -13.58 14.93
CA GLN A 141 -14.78 -13.72 16.22
C GLN A 141 -13.28 -13.41 16.14
N LEU A 142 -12.61 -13.82 15.05
CA LEU A 142 -11.20 -13.49 14.81
C LEU A 142 -10.99 -11.99 14.59
N ALA A 143 -11.87 -11.33 13.83
CA ALA A 143 -11.81 -9.88 13.64
C ALA A 143 -11.93 -9.12 14.98
N ARG A 144 -12.85 -9.55 15.86
CA ARG A 144 -13.02 -8.97 17.20
C ARG A 144 -11.80 -9.19 18.09
N VAL A 145 -11.22 -10.39 18.06
CA VAL A 145 -9.99 -10.71 18.81
C VAL A 145 -8.84 -9.86 18.29
N ALA A 146 -8.66 -9.72 16.97
CA ALA A 146 -7.62 -8.90 16.38
C ALA A 146 -7.73 -7.42 16.81
N ALA A 147 -8.92 -6.83 16.77
CA ALA A 147 -9.14 -5.47 17.30
C ALA A 147 -8.81 -5.38 18.80
N ARG A 148 -9.24 -6.35 19.61
CA ARG A 148 -8.88 -6.38 21.04
C ARG A 148 -7.37 -6.48 21.26
N ASP A 149 -6.68 -7.33 20.49
CA ASP A 149 -5.25 -7.58 20.63
C ASP A 149 -4.42 -6.35 20.24
N LEU A 150 -4.91 -5.52 19.30
CA LEU A 150 -4.36 -4.20 19.02
C LEU A 150 -4.45 -3.30 20.25
N ARG A 151 -5.66 -3.07 20.79
CA ARG A 151 -5.88 -2.18 21.95
C ARG A 151 -5.19 -2.64 23.23
N THR A 152 -5.05 -3.94 23.42
CA THR A 152 -4.42 -4.53 24.62
C THR A 152 -2.91 -4.68 24.49
N GLY A 153 -2.30 -4.20 23.38
CA GLY A 153 -0.85 -4.23 23.19
C GLY A 153 -0.27 -5.65 23.05
N LYS A 154 -1.09 -6.64 22.67
CA LYS A 154 -0.61 -8.01 22.39
C LYS A 154 0.13 -8.08 21.05
N ILE A 155 -0.20 -7.22 20.10
CA ILE A 155 0.54 -7.10 18.85
C ILE A 155 1.86 -6.34 19.14
N ALA A 156 2.96 -7.10 19.24
CA ALA A 156 4.24 -6.58 19.69
C ALA A 156 4.75 -5.40 18.84
N ALA A 157 4.53 -5.40 17.52
CA ALA A 157 4.93 -4.30 16.65
C ALA A 157 4.23 -2.98 17.01
N VAL A 158 2.91 -3.04 17.25
CA VAL A 158 2.11 -1.88 17.66
C VAL A 158 2.47 -1.44 19.07
N ARG A 159 2.69 -2.37 20.00
CA ARG A 159 3.15 -2.02 21.36
C ARG A 159 4.52 -1.33 21.35
N LYS A 160 5.46 -1.82 20.54
CA LYS A 160 6.83 -1.29 20.46
C LYS A 160 6.91 0.05 19.74
N SER A 161 5.92 0.42 18.94
CA SER A 161 5.93 1.70 18.22
C SER A 161 5.69 2.91 19.12
N GLY A 162 5.12 2.70 20.32
CA GLY A 162 4.78 3.79 21.23
C GLY A 162 3.58 4.64 20.80
N LEU A 163 2.90 4.25 19.71
CA LEU A 163 1.70 4.96 19.24
C LEU A 163 0.54 4.73 20.21
N HIS A 164 -0.19 5.80 20.52
CA HIS A 164 -1.49 5.71 21.17
C HIS A 164 -2.52 5.39 20.10
N ILE A 165 -3.18 4.23 20.22
CA ILE A 165 -4.07 3.73 19.18
C ILE A 165 -5.43 3.32 19.72
N ASP A 166 -6.45 3.42 18.87
CA ASP A 166 -7.73 2.73 19.02
C ASP A 166 -7.94 1.79 17.83
N SER A 167 -8.86 0.82 17.98
CA SER A 167 -9.21 -0.10 16.91
C SER A 167 -10.69 -0.46 16.95
N ARG A 168 -11.26 -0.74 15.78
CA ARG A 168 -12.66 -1.16 15.64
C ARG A 168 -12.81 -2.22 14.55
N VAL A 169 -13.97 -2.85 14.52
CA VAL A 169 -14.38 -3.74 13.43
C VAL A 169 -15.54 -3.09 12.70
N THR A 170 -15.37 -2.87 11.40
CA THR A 170 -16.37 -2.25 10.54
C THR A 170 -16.82 -3.26 9.48
N PRO A 171 -18.12 -3.57 9.40
CA PRO A 171 -18.65 -4.37 8.31
C PRO A 171 -18.63 -3.56 7.01
N THR A 172 -18.40 -4.26 5.90
CA THR A 172 -18.42 -3.69 4.55
C THR A 172 -19.69 -4.09 3.81
N ALA A 173 -20.00 -3.40 2.72
CA ALA A 173 -21.20 -3.66 1.92
C ALA A 173 -21.20 -5.07 1.28
N ASP A 174 -20.03 -5.65 1.01
CA ASP A 174 -19.88 -7.01 0.48
C ASP A 174 -19.89 -8.11 1.55
N GLY A 175 -20.12 -7.74 2.81
CA GLY A 175 -20.22 -8.67 3.95
C GLY A 175 -18.89 -9.01 4.61
N ARG A 176 -17.74 -8.51 4.12
CA ARG A 176 -16.45 -8.65 4.81
C ARG A 176 -16.39 -7.78 6.07
N LEU A 177 -15.44 -8.09 6.93
CA LEU A 177 -15.19 -7.38 8.18
C LEU A 177 -13.79 -6.77 8.15
N ILE A 178 -13.71 -5.45 8.23
CA ILE A 178 -12.44 -4.73 8.29
C ILE A 178 -12.13 -4.45 9.76
N VAL A 179 -10.94 -4.85 10.21
CA VAL A 179 -10.34 -4.32 11.44
C VAL A 179 -9.63 -3.04 11.07
N GLU A 180 -10.09 -1.92 11.62
CA GLU A 180 -9.45 -0.61 11.44
C GLU A 180 -8.68 -0.23 12.70
N ILE A 181 -7.63 0.57 12.51
CA ILE A 181 -6.78 1.13 13.56
C ILE A 181 -6.64 2.63 13.32
N THR A 182 -6.59 3.42 14.38
CA THR A 182 -6.30 4.86 14.30
C THR A 182 -5.31 5.25 15.37
N ARG A 183 -4.50 6.27 15.09
CA ARG A 183 -3.69 6.96 16.10
C ARG A 183 -4.56 8.01 16.80
N THR A 184 -4.52 8.05 18.12
CA THR A 184 -5.36 8.97 18.92
C THR A 184 -4.66 10.27 19.34
N ALA A 185 -3.33 10.35 19.18
CA ALA A 185 -2.51 11.54 19.48
C ALA A 185 -1.30 11.64 18.53
#